data_AF-A0A1V2LI94-F1
#
_entry.id   AF-A0A1V2LI94-F1
#
_cell.length_a   1.000
_cell.length_b   1.000
_cell.length_c   1.000
_cell.angle_alpha   90.00
_cell.angle_beta   90.00
_cell.angle_gamma   90.00
#
_symmetry.space_group_name_H-M   'P 1'
#
loop_
_entity.id
_entity.type
_entity.pdbx_description
1 polymer ?
#
loop_
_entity_poly.entity_id
_entity_poly.type
_entity_poly.pdbx_seq_one_letter_code
_entity_poly.pdbx_strand_id
1 'polypeptide(L)'
;MVQTSKSKEFTRRMIKIPNRLRTVKNTTILLVTKDPVDTYRVPLTDKEAVTSDTFTDIVGYKKFKTMVGTSKKALKTYHEYDMIITDNRLHSLLPKLLEPTIFCKSSQKFPLMLQMAKPDPDAQLVKTKKSGFKDERVEPEYVQGQIKSWCRNTTFVPSTGPVISIIVGNPKLSGSEIIENIDSVLTYLCDESSRPIGGIVQGGFEGILDMHLRANDKTLPIMKKS
;
A
#
# COMPACT_ATOMS: atom_id res chain seq x y z
N MET A 1 -7.53 -26.73 1.81
CA MET A 1 -7.61 -25.37 2.40
C MET A 1 -6.90 -24.43 1.43
N VAL A 2 -7.64 -23.56 0.74
CA VAL A 2 -7.10 -22.80 -0.40
C VAL A 2 -6.29 -21.61 0.11
N GLN A 3 -4.97 -21.69 -0.02
CA GLN A 3 -4.06 -20.57 0.27
C GLN A 3 -3.96 -19.68 -0.97
N THR A 4 -3.82 -18.37 -0.76
CA THR A 4 -3.69 -17.40 -1.86
C THR A 4 -2.23 -17.04 -2.17
N SER A 5 -1.31 -17.42 -1.30
CA SER A 5 0.13 -17.47 -1.60
C SER A 5 0.80 -18.66 -0.92
N LYS A 6 1.90 -19.12 -1.54
CA LYS A 6 2.74 -20.21 -1.04
C LYS A 6 3.65 -19.78 0.11
N SER A 7 3.94 -18.49 0.23
CA SER A 7 4.82 -17.93 1.26
C SER A 7 4.25 -16.62 1.82
N LYS A 8 4.73 -16.24 3.00
CA LYS A 8 4.29 -15.00 3.65
C LYS A 8 4.80 -13.81 2.84
N GLU A 9 3.87 -13.06 2.27
CA GLU A 9 4.17 -11.83 1.54
C GLU A 9 3.91 -10.61 2.42
N PHE A 10 4.62 -9.53 2.12
CA PHE A 10 4.43 -8.22 2.75
C PHE A 10 4.13 -7.12 1.73
N THR A 11 4.22 -7.44 0.44
CA THR A 11 3.96 -6.51 -0.63
C THR A 11 2.46 -6.39 -0.84
N ARG A 12 1.95 -5.17 -0.73
CA ARG A 12 0.55 -4.87 -1.01
C ARG A 12 0.32 -4.76 -2.51
N ARG A 13 -0.70 -5.44 -3.00
CA ARG A 13 -1.13 -5.44 -4.40
C ARG A 13 -2.37 -4.57 -4.53
N MET A 14 -2.42 -3.74 -5.56
CA MET A 14 -3.55 -2.84 -5.83
C MET A 14 -4.69 -3.56 -6.53
N ILE A 15 -5.92 -3.26 -6.13
CA ILE A 15 -7.14 -3.62 -6.85
C ILE A 15 -7.84 -2.33 -7.25
N LYS A 16 -8.08 -2.16 -8.55
CA LYS A 16 -8.84 -1.02 -9.07
C LYS A 16 -10.30 -1.16 -8.66
N ILE A 17 -10.89 -0.08 -8.17
CA ILE A 17 -12.29 -0.04 -7.76
C ILE A 17 -12.98 1.20 -8.34
N PRO A 18 -14.29 1.14 -8.61
CA PRO A 18 -15.04 2.26 -9.17
C PRO A 18 -15.13 3.42 -8.17
N ASN A 19 -15.47 3.12 -6.91
CA ASN A 19 -15.75 4.11 -5.89
C ASN A 19 -14.56 4.31 -4.95
N ARG A 20 -13.98 5.50 -5.01
CA ARG A 20 -12.71 5.86 -4.35
C ARG A 20 -12.76 5.74 -2.83
N LEU A 21 -11.74 5.13 -2.22
CA LEU A 21 -11.65 4.99 -0.75
C LEU A 21 -11.30 6.29 -0.03
N ARG A 22 -10.36 7.09 -0.56
CA ARG A 22 -9.87 8.31 0.11
C ARG A 22 -9.33 9.31 -0.91
N THR A 23 -9.13 10.55 -0.47
CA THR A 23 -8.52 11.60 -1.27
C THR A 23 -7.20 12.03 -0.64
N VAL A 24 -6.25 12.48 -1.46
CA VAL A 24 -4.93 12.92 -0.98
C VAL A 24 -5.07 14.01 0.08
N LYS A 25 -5.95 15.00 -0.14
CA LYS A 25 -6.17 16.14 0.77
C LYS A 25 -6.58 15.75 2.19
N ASN A 26 -7.28 14.63 2.36
CA ASN A 26 -7.81 14.19 3.65
C ASN A 26 -7.05 12.99 4.22
N THR A 27 -5.84 12.72 3.74
CA THR A 27 -5.04 11.57 4.15
C THR A 27 -3.73 12.06 4.72
N THR A 28 -3.38 11.64 5.95
CA THR A 28 -2.04 11.89 6.48
C THR A 28 -1.05 10.87 5.90
N ILE A 29 -0.07 11.36 5.14
CA ILE A 29 0.86 10.52 4.36
C ILE A 29 2.29 10.73 4.86
N LEU A 30 2.91 9.64 5.32
CA LEU A 30 4.34 9.58 5.62
C LEU A 30 5.09 8.96 4.42
N LEU A 31 6.03 9.70 3.84
CA LEU A 31 6.95 9.19 2.83
C LEU A 31 8.31 8.85 3.45
N VAL A 32 8.74 7.59 3.28
CA VAL A 32 10.05 7.10 3.69
C VAL A 32 10.94 6.97 2.47
N THR A 33 12.03 7.73 2.47
CA THR A 33 12.99 7.82 1.37
C THR A 33 14.36 7.29 1.79
N LYS A 34 15.25 7.13 0.82
CA LYS A 34 16.66 6.82 1.12
C LYS A 34 17.33 8.05 1.74
N ASP A 35 18.34 7.80 2.57
CA ASP A 35 19.24 8.86 3.02
C ASP A 35 20.28 9.17 1.91
N PRO A 36 20.64 10.45 1.68
CA PRO A 36 20.16 11.66 2.35
C PRO A 36 18.75 12.07 1.90
N VAL A 37 17.93 12.54 2.85
CA VAL A 37 16.51 12.85 2.63
C VAL A 37 16.30 14.06 1.71
N ASP A 38 17.21 15.03 1.72
CA ASP A 38 17.04 16.30 1.02
C ASP A 38 17.02 16.13 -0.51
N THR A 39 17.72 15.12 -1.04
CA THR A 39 17.67 14.73 -2.47
C THR A 39 16.24 14.48 -2.94
N TYR A 40 15.38 13.97 -2.05
CA TYR A 40 13.99 13.63 -2.36
C TYR A 40 13.02 14.68 -1.84
N ARG A 41 13.28 15.21 -0.65
CA ARG A 41 12.38 16.16 0.00
C ARG A 41 12.30 17.47 -0.76
N VAL A 42 13.44 18.07 -1.10
CA VAL A 42 13.51 19.39 -1.76
C VAL A 42 12.64 19.44 -3.02
N PRO A 43 12.80 18.55 -4.02
CA PRO A 43 11.98 18.60 -5.24
C PRO A 43 10.50 18.27 -5.00
N LEU A 44 10.18 17.46 -3.98
CA LEU A 44 8.79 17.10 -3.67
C LEU A 44 8.04 18.21 -2.91
N THR A 45 8.76 19.04 -2.15
CA THR A 45 8.19 20.12 -1.35
C THR A 45 8.42 21.51 -1.96
N ASP A 46 8.95 21.58 -3.18
CA ASP A 46 9.01 22.82 -3.94
C ASP A 46 7.59 23.39 -4.10
N LYS A 47 7.44 24.71 -4.02
CA LYS A 47 6.11 25.36 -4.09
C LYS A 47 5.44 25.15 -5.44
N GLU A 48 6.23 25.05 -6.50
CA GLU A 48 5.72 24.82 -7.86
C GLU A 48 5.43 23.33 -8.13
N ALA A 49 5.90 22.43 -7.27
CA ALA A 49 5.68 20.99 -7.43
C ALA A 49 4.23 20.60 -7.09
N VAL A 50 3.66 19.71 -7.89
CA VAL A 50 2.30 19.16 -7.66
C VAL A 50 2.17 18.34 -6.37
N THR A 51 3.29 18.05 -5.71
CA THR A 51 3.39 17.31 -4.44
C THR A 51 3.61 18.20 -3.22
N SER A 52 3.70 19.53 -3.38
CA SER A 52 4.04 20.49 -2.32
C SER A 52 3.31 20.22 -0.99
N ASP A 53 2.00 20.00 -1.07
CA ASP A 53 1.11 19.74 0.07
C ASP A 53 0.64 18.27 0.17
N THR A 54 1.30 17.34 -0.52
CA THR A 54 0.85 15.93 -0.58
C THR A 54 1.30 15.12 0.64
N PHE A 55 2.47 15.41 1.18
CA PHE A 55 3.06 14.63 2.26
C PHE A 55 2.95 15.38 3.58
N THR A 56 2.47 14.69 4.62
CA THR A 56 2.51 15.22 5.98
C THR A 56 3.95 15.27 6.47
N ASP A 57 4.72 14.20 6.20
CA ASP A 57 6.12 14.12 6.55
C ASP A 57 6.91 13.36 5.48
N ILE A 58 8.13 13.81 5.24
CA ILE A 58 9.13 13.12 4.42
C ILE A 58 10.35 12.84 5.29
N VAL A 59 10.67 11.56 5.47
CA VAL A 59 11.76 11.11 6.35
C VAL A 59 12.71 10.16 5.63
N GLY A 60 13.99 10.18 6.03
CA GLY A 60 14.96 9.17 5.61
C GLY A 60 14.78 7.85 6.37
N TYR A 61 15.27 6.75 5.79
CA TYR A 61 15.18 5.40 6.36
C TYR A 61 15.73 5.31 7.79
N LYS A 62 16.85 5.97 8.09
CA LYS A 62 17.41 5.99 9.46
C LYS A 62 16.44 6.55 10.49
N LYS A 63 15.76 7.66 10.18
CA LYS A 63 14.76 8.27 11.07
C LYS A 63 13.53 7.36 11.20
N PHE A 64 13.06 6.79 10.09
CA PHE A 64 11.95 5.85 10.10
C PHE A 64 12.21 4.64 10.99
N LYS A 65 13.42 4.05 10.92
CA LYS A 65 13.83 2.95 11.81
C LYS A 65 13.69 3.31 13.30
N THR A 66 14.01 4.55 13.67
CA THR A 66 13.83 5.04 15.05
C THR A 66 12.37 5.25 15.42
N MET A 67 11.53 5.66 14.46
CA MET A 67 10.08 5.85 14.63
C MET A 67 9.33 4.54 14.82
N VAL A 68 9.83 3.42 14.28
CA VAL A 68 9.17 2.11 14.38
C VAL A 68 9.95 1.07 15.18
N GLY A 69 11.13 1.43 15.70
CA GLY A 69 12.07 0.48 16.29
C GLY A 69 11.63 -0.18 17.60
N THR A 70 10.54 0.28 18.22
CA THR A 70 9.90 -0.40 19.36
C THR A 70 8.40 -0.49 19.13
N SER A 71 7.74 -1.49 19.74
CA SER A 71 6.31 -1.71 19.57
C SER A 71 5.45 -0.48 19.90
N LYS A 72 5.82 0.28 20.95
CA LYS A 72 5.13 1.52 21.34
C LYS A 72 5.27 2.62 20.28
N LYS A 73 6.48 2.81 19.72
CA LYS A 73 6.72 3.83 18.70
C LYS A 73 6.11 3.44 17.34
N ALA A 74 6.17 2.16 16.99
CA ALA A 74 5.48 1.63 15.82
C ALA A 74 3.96 1.82 15.93
N LEU A 75 3.38 1.54 17.10
CA LEU A 75 1.96 1.78 17.37
C LEU A 75 1.60 3.26 17.25
N LYS A 76 2.42 4.16 17.81
CA LYS A 76 2.24 5.61 17.63
C LYS A 76 2.22 5.99 16.15
N THR A 77 3.25 5.58 15.40
CA THR A 77 3.37 5.86 13.95
C THR A 77 2.17 5.29 13.16
N TYR A 78 1.69 4.09 13.53
CA TYR A 78 0.53 3.45 12.91
C TYR A 78 -0.77 4.26 13.09
N HIS A 79 -0.94 4.96 14.21
CA HIS A 79 -2.12 5.79 14.48
C HIS A 79 -1.99 7.21 13.96
N GLU A 80 -0.79 7.77 13.92
CA GLU A 80 -0.50 9.14 13.47
C GLU A 80 -0.72 9.32 11.97
N TYR A 81 -0.37 8.31 11.17
CA TYR A 81 -0.50 8.36 9.72
C TYR A 81 -1.58 7.40 9.19
N ASP A 82 -2.36 7.87 8.24
CA ASP A 82 -3.32 7.04 7.49
C ASP A 82 -2.59 6.11 6.52
N MET A 83 -1.52 6.61 5.90
CA MET A 83 -0.72 5.88 4.91
C MET A 83 0.77 6.08 5.14
N ILE A 84 1.50 4.97 5.06
CA ILE A 84 2.97 4.97 5.03
C ILE A 84 3.39 4.47 3.65
N ILE A 85 4.23 5.25 3.00
CA ILE A 85 4.70 4.99 1.65
C ILE A 85 6.22 4.98 1.68
N THR A 86 6.81 4.03 0.99
CA THR A 86 8.26 3.83 0.98
C THR A 86 8.76 3.77 -0.45
N ASP A 87 9.93 4.35 -0.66
CA ASP A 87 10.71 4.12 -1.86
C ASP A 87 10.89 2.62 -2.12
N ASN A 88 10.61 2.18 -3.35
CA ASN A 88 10.68 0.77 -3.74
C ASN A 88 12.03 0.11 -3.42
N ARG A 89 13.13 0.88 -3.41
CA ARG A 89 14.49 0.40 -3.11
C ARG A 89 14.68 0.05 -1.63
N LEU A 90 13.81 0.54 -0.75
CA LEU A 90 13.84 0.24 0.69
C LEU A 90 12.94 -0.94 1.06
N HIS A 91 12.06 -1.39 0.15
CA HIS A 91 11.02 -2.35 0.44
C HIS A 91 11.55 -3.67 1.01
N SER A 92 12.68 -4.15 0.51
CA SER A 92 13.33 -5.39 0.99
C SER A 92 13.78 -5.33 2.45
N LEU A 93 13.96 -4.13 3.00
CA LEU A 93 14.39 -3.91 4.38
C LEU A 93 13.22 -3.85 5.37
N LEU A 94 12.00 -3.61 4.88
CA LEU A 94 10.82 -3.39 5.71
C LEU A 94 10.35 -4.65 6.45
N PRO A 95 10.30 -5.85 5.85
CA PRO A 95 9.85 -7.05 6.55
C PRO A 95 10.59 -7.27 7.86
N LYS A 96 11.93 -7.26 7.82
CA LYS A 96 12.76 -7.45 9.03
C LYS A 96 12.51 -6.38 10.11
N LEU A 97 12.22 -5.15 9.69
CA LEU A 97 12.00 -4.03 10.59
C LEU A 97 10.60 -4.05 11.21
N LEU A 98 9.59 -4.38 10.42
CA LEU A 98 8.17 -4.23 10.77
C LEU A 98 7.50 -5.53 11.21
N GLU A 99 8.09 -6.69 10.91
CA GLU A 99 7.59 -8.01 11.34
C GLU A 99 7.25 -8.11 12.84
N PRO A 100 8.07 -7.62 13.78
CA PRO A 100 7.76 -7.72 15.21
C PRO A 100 6.71 -6.69 15.68
N THR A 101 6.16 -5.87 14.78
CA THR A 101 5.35 -4.69 15.14
C THR A 101 3.86 -4.85 14.77
N ILE A 102 3.06 -3.83 15.09
CA ILE A 102 1.63 -3.79 14.76
C ILE A 102 1.36 -3.88 13.25
N PHE A 103 2.31 -3.46 12.41
CA PHE A 103 2.16 -3.43 10.95
C PHE A 103 1.98 -4.81 10.33
N CYS A 104 2.49 -5.88 10.95
CA CYS A 104 2.27 -7.24 10.47
C CYS A 104 1.03 -7.92 11.09
N LYS A 105 0.50 -7.40 12.21
CA LYS A 105 -0.77 -7.86 12.77
C LYS A 105 -1.97 -7.35 11.95
N SER A 106 -1.82 -6.18 11.34
CA SER A 106 -2.80 -5.59 10.44
C SER A 106 -2.14 -5.28 9.09
N SER A 107 -2.33 -6.16 8.12
CA SER A 107 -1.83 -5.98 6.75
C SER A 107 -2.38 -4.72 6.06
N GLN A 108 -3.43 -4.11 6.62
CA GLN A 108 -4.12 -2.93 6.08
C GLN A 108 -3.30 -1.63 6.08
N LYS A 109 -2.30 -1.49 6.97
CA LYS A 109 -1.39 -0.32 6.97
C LYS A 109 0.07 -0.71 6.78
N PHE A 110 0.36 -1.93 6.31
CA PHE A 110 1.73 -2.23 5.88
C PHE A 110 2.15 -1.23 4.80
N PRO A 111 3.41 -0.73 4.80
CA PRO A 111 3.78 0.35 3.90
C PRO A 111 3.62 0.00 2.41
N LEU A 112 3.24 1.01 1.63
CA LEU A 112 3.06 0.92 0.18
C LEU A 112 4.33 1.31 -0.55
N MET A 113 4.55 0.71 -1.73
CA MET A 113 5.71 1.01 -2.55
C MET A 113 5.44 2.18 -3.49
N LEU A 114 6.46 3.00 -3.72
CA LEU A 114 6.45 4.09 -4.67
C LEU A 114 7.81 4.20 -5.38
N GLN A 115 7.78 4.57 -6.66
CA GLN A 115 8.95 4.94 -7.44
C GLN A 115 9.08 6.46 -7.51
N MET A 116 10.29 6.98 -7.34
CA MET A 116 10.56 8.43 -7.35
C MET A 116 10.52 9.04 -8.75
N ALA A 117 10.86 8.26 -9.77
CA ALA A 117 10.83 8.66 -11.17
C ALA A 117 10.37 7.49 -12.03
N LYS A 118 9.93 7.77 -13.25
CA LYS A 118 9.58 6.71 -14.21
C LYS A 118 10.83 5.86 -14.52
N PRO A 119 10.69 4.53 -14.59
CA PRO A 119 11.77 3.67 -15.08
C PRO A 119 12.17 4.11 -16.49
N ASP A 120 13.45 4.41 -16.67
CA ASP A 120 14.00 4.90 -17.92
C ASP A 120 15.35 4.21 -18.15
N PRO A 121 15.51 3.45 -19.24
CA PRO A 121 16.75 2.73 -19.52
C PRO A 121 17.93 3.68 -19.79
N ASP A 122 17.64 4.90 -20.25
CA ASP A 122 18.65 5.91 -20.61
C ASP A 122 18.92 6.91 -19.47
N ALA A 123 18.39 6.61 -18.26
CA ALA A 123 18.57 7.45 -17.09
C ALA A 123 20.05 7.68 -16.78
N GLN A 124 20.44 8.94 -16.64
CA GLN A 124 21.78 9.30 -16.19
C GLN A 124 21.97 8.93 -14.73
N LEU A 125 22.69 7.83 -14.49
CA LEU A 125 22.92 7.34 -13.14
C LEU A 125 24.08 8.10 -12.48
N VAL A 126 23.85 8.51 -11.23
CA VAL A 126 24.87 9.16 -10.40
C VAL A 126 25.77 8.09 -9.78
N LYS A 127 27.09 8.21 -9.98
CA LYS A 127 28.07 7.31 -9.36
C LYS A 127 28.28 7.69 -7.91
N THR A 128 27.93 6.79 -6.99
CA THR A 128 28.18 6.99 -5.55
C THR A 128 29.44 6.28 -5.09
N LYS A 129 30.24 6.95 -4.25
CA LYS A 129 31.53 6.43 -3.72
C LYS A 129 31.43 5.06 -3.03
N LYS A 130 30.26 4.68 -2.52
CA LYS A 130 30.04 3.46 -1.71
C LYS A 130 29.15 2.39 -2.35
N SER A 131 28.44 2.69 -3.45
CA SER A 131 27.29 1.87 -3.85
C SER A 131 26.89 2.03 -5.32
N GLY A 132 27.87 2.01 -6.22
CA GLY A 132 27.65 1.96 -7.67
C GLY A 132 26.87 3.15 -8.23
N PHE A 133 26.29 2.94 -9.41
CA PHE A 133 25.43 3.87 -10.13
C PHE A 133 24.00 3.85 -9.56
N LYS A 134 23.40 5.03 -9.36
CA LYS A 134 22.04 5.16 -8.83
C LYS A 134 21.24 6.19 -9.62
N ASP A 135 19.97 5.87 -9.84
CA ASP A 135 18.99 6.85 -10.25
C ASP A 135 18.54 7.67 -9.03
N GLU A 136 18.84 8.96 -9.02
CA GLU A 136 18.44 9.91 -7.98
C GLU A 136 17.40 10.91 -8.50
N ARG A 137 16.86 10.69 -9.71
CA ARG A 137 15.79 11.53 -10.25
C ARG A 137 14.54 11.44 -9.38
N VAL A 138 13.82 12.56 -9.32
CA VAL A 138 12.57 12.71 -8.62
C VAL A 138 11.62 13.47 -9.54
N GLU A 139 10.49 12.84 -9.86
CA GLU A 139 9.46 13.38 -10.75
C GLU A 139 8.17 13.58 -9.94
N PRO A 140 7.91 14.79 -9.41
CA PRO A 140 6.74 15.08 -8.58
C PRO A 140 5.41 14.65 -9.22
N GLU A 141 5.23 14.82 -10.53
CA GLU A 141 4.01 14.44 -11.25
C GLU A 141 3.80 12.93 -11.25
N TYR A 142 4.87 12.16 -11.42
CA TYR A 142 4.82 10.70 -11.40
C TYR A 142 4.56 10.17 -9.99
N VAL A 143 5.23 10.76 -9.00
CA VAL A 143 4.98 10.47 -7.58
C VAL A 143 3.52 10.75 -7.25
N GLN A 144 3.01 11.94 -7.58
CA GLN A 144 1.64 12.35 -7.30
C GLN A 144 0.61 11.45 -7.98
N GLY A 145 0.87 11.00 -9.22
CA GLY A 145 0.02 10.04 -9.92
C GLY A 145 -0.09 8.71 -9.18
N GLN A 146 1.02 8.19 -8.67
CA GLN A 146 1.04 6.96 -7.86
C GLN A 146 0.30 7.17 -6.53
N ILE A 147 0.53 8.29 -5.82
CA ILE A 147 -0.19 8.61 -4.58
C ILE A 147 -1.70 8.65 -4.81
N LYS A 148 -2.16 9.38 -5.84
CA LYS A 148 -3.58 9.44 -6.21
C LYS A 148 -4.15 8.05 -6.49
N SER A 149 -3.38 7.18 -7.16
CA SER A 149 -3.79 5.80 -7.42
C SER A 149 -3.94 4.99 -6.12
N TRP A 150 -2.98 5.10 -5.19
CA TRP A 150 -3.05 4.44 -3.88
C TRP A 150 -4.20 4.95 -3.02
N CYS A 151 -4.50 6.24 -3.05
CA CYS A 151 -5.65 6.81 -2.35
C CYS A 151 -6.99 6.40 -3.00
N ARG A 152 -7.03 6.28 -4.32
CA ARG A 152 -8.24 5.90 -5.05
C ARG A 152 -8.62 4.46 -4.74
N ASN A 153 -7.67 3.56 -4.90
CA ASN A 153 -7.89 2.14 -5.02
C ASN A 153 -7.79 1.41 -3.67
N THR A 154 -8.21 0.15 -3.65
CA THR A 154 -7.95 -0.73 -2.50
C THR A 154 -6.72 -1.59 -2.74
N THR A 155 -6.30 -2.29 -1.69
CA THR A 155 -5.15 -3.19 -1.76
C THR A 155 -5.37 -4.38 -0.85
N PHE A 156 -4.60 -5.43 -1.11
CA PHE A 156 -4.56 -6.63 -0.28
C PHE A 156 -3.13 -7.16 -0.21
N VAL A 157 -2.89 -8.05 0.75
CA VAL A 157 -1.69 -8.87 0.82
C VAL A 157 -2.16 -10.32 0.69
N PRO A 158 -1.61 -11.10 -0.26
CA PRO A 158 -1.89 -12.53 -0.32
C PRO A 158 -1.61 -13.21 1.03
N SER A 159 -2.51 -14.09 1.43
CA SER A 159 -2.44 -14.81 2.69
C SER A 159 -2.00 -16.25 2.47
N THR A 160 -1.11 -16.73 3.35
CA THR A 160 -0.83 -18.16 3.50
C THR A 160 -1.94 -18.88 4.28
N GLY A 161 -2.86 -18.13 4.90
CA GLY A 161 -4.08 -18.66 5.50
C GLY A 161 -5.26 -18.63 4.52
N PRO A 162 -6.44 -19.16 4.92
CA PRO A 162 -7.64 -19.20 4.09
C PRO A 162 -8.40 -17.88 4.04
N VAL A 163 -8.04 -16.90 4.90
CA VAL A 163 -8.75 -15.63 5.03
C VAL A 163 -7.89 -14.50 4.48
N ILE A 164 -8.53 -13.61 3.71
CA ILE A 164 -8.01 -12.29 3.33
C ILE A 164 -9.04 -11.24 3.77
N SER A 165 -8.54 -10.14 4.35
CA SER A 165 -9.36 -8.97 4.68
C SER A 165 -9.02 -7.82 3.75
N ILE A 166 -10.03 -7.24 3.10
CA ILE A 166 -9.87 -6.14 2.12
C ILE A 166 -10.81 -5.01 2.50
N ILE A 167 -10.32 -3.77 2.42
CA ILE A 167 -11.14 -2.57 2.67
C ILE A 167 -11.88 -2.25 1.38
N VAL A 168 -13.21 -2.24 1.43
CA VAL A 168 -14.07 -1.99 0.24
C VAL A 168 -14.80 -0.64 0.30
N GLY A 169 -14.70 0.07 1.42
CA GLY A 169 -15.34 1.37 1.55
C GLY A 169 -14.99 2.10 2.84
N ASN A 170 -15.64 3.23 3.02
CA ASN A 170 -15.60 4.03 4.24
C ASN A 170 -17.04 4.51 4.55
N PRO A 171 -17.32 5.01 5.77
CA PRO A 171 -18.67 5.41 6.17
C PRO A 171 -19.33 6.52 5.34
N LYS A 172 -18.58 7.22 4.48
CA LYS A 172 -19.13 8.27 3.59
C LYS A 172 -19.64 7.71 2.26
N LEU A 173 -19.33 6.46 1.93
CA LEU A 173 -19.86 5.80 0.74
C LEU A 173 -21.25 5.23 1.03
N SER A 174 -22.10 5.24 0.01
CA SER A 174 -23.42 4.62 0.06
C SER A 174 -23.31 3.09 0.05
N GLY A 175 -24.40 2.41 0.42
CA GLY A 175 -24.47 0.95 0.35
C GLY A 175 -24.24 0.42 -1.07
N SER A 176 -24.78 1.09 -2.10
CA SER A 176 -24.59 0.68 -3.50
C SER A 176 -23.15 0.84 -3.96
N GLU A 177 -22.49 1.94 -3.59
CA GLU A 177 -21.08 2.18 -3.94
C GLU A 177 -20.15 1.13 -3.31
N ILE A 178 -20.46 0.69 -2.09
CA ILE A 178 -19.74 -0.38 -1.40
C ILE A 178 -19.96 -1.73 -2.10
N ILE A 179 -21.19 -2.04 -2.53
CA ILE A 179 -21.50 -3.27 -3.27
C ILE A 179 -20.74 -3.32 -4.59
N GLU A 180 -20.71 -2.22 -5.37
CA GLU A 180 -19.95 -2.13 -6.62
C GLU A 180 -18.44 -2.34 -6.40
N ASN A 181 -17.90 -1.81 -5.30
CA ASN A 181 -16.51 -2.06 -4.92
C ASN A 181 -16.26 -3.52 -4.54
N ILE A 182 -17.17 -4.15 -3.80
CA ILE A 182 -17.09 -5.58 -3.46
C ILE A 182 -17.08 -6.42 -4.73
N ASP A 183 -18.00 -6.16 -5.66
CA ASP A 183 -18.09 -6.87 -6.94
C ASP A 183 -16.81 -6.74 -7.77
N SER A 184 -16.25 -5.54 -7.86
CA SER A 184 -14.97 -5.29 -8.53
C SER A 184 -13.81 -6.06 -7.90
N VAL A 185 -13.78 -6.15 -6.56
CA VAL A 185 -12.76 -6.91 -5.82
C VAL A 185 -12.93 -8.41 -6.07
N LEU A 186 -14.15 -8.94 -6.02
CA LEU A 186 -14.42 -10.35 -6.24
C LEU A 186 -14.06 -10.76 -7.67
N THR A 187 -14.49 -9.97 -8.64
CA THR A 187 -14.13 -10.15 -10.06
C THR A 187 -12.61 -10.21 -10.22
N TYR A 188 -11.89 -9.21 -9.68
CA TYR A 188 -10.43 -9.16 -9.81
C TYR A 188 -9.69 -10.35 -9.15
N LEU A 189 -10.18 -10.83 -8.00
CA LEU A 189 -9.55 -11.92 -7.27
C LEU A 189 -9.89 -13.30 -7.83
N CYS A 190 -11.03 -13.45 -8.50
CA CYS A 190 -11.52 -14.71 -9.03
C CYS A 190 -11.20 -14.91 -10.53
N ASP A 191 -11.07 -13.82 -11.29
CA ASP A 191 -10.79 -13.89 -12.73
C ASP A 191 -9.33 -14.26 -12.99
N GLU A 192 -9.12 -15.40 -13.67
CA GLU A 192 -7.80 -15.88 -14.04
C GLU A 192 -7.04 -14.94 -14.99
N SER A 193 -7.78 -14.12 -15.76
CA SER A 193 -7.18 -13.11 -16.65
C SER A 193 -6.36 -12.06 -15.90
N SER A 194 -6.66 -11.87 -14.60
CA SER A 194 -5.98 -10.92 -13.72
C SER A 194 -4.68 -11.46 -13.11
N ARG A 195 -4.30 -12.72 -13.40
CA ARG A 195 -3.01 -13.29 -12.99
C ARG A 195 -1.83 -12.51 -13.59
N PRO A 196 -0.68 -12.45 -12.89
CA PRO A 196 -0.35 -13.13 -11.63
C PRO A 196 -0.74 -12.35 -10.36
N ILE A 197 -1.29 -11.14 -10.51
CA ILE A 197 -1.56 -10.26 -9.37
C ILE A 197 -2.92 -10.57 -8.73
N GLY A 198 -3.98 -10.61 -9.55
CA GLY A 198 -5.32 -11.10 -9.24
C GLY A 198 -5.51 -12.56 -9.65
N GLY A 199 -6.75 -13.04 -9.72
CA GLY A 199 -7.04 -14.46 -10.06
C GLY A 199 -6.40 -15.46 -9.09
N ILE A 200 -6.30 -15.07 -7.81
CA ILE A 200 -5.59 -15.82 -6.75
C ILE A 200 -6.51 -16.79 -6.00
N VAL A 201 -7.83 -16.65 -6.15
CA VAL A 201 -8.80 -17.57 -5.56
C VAL A 201 -8.90 -18.79 -6.46
N GLN A 202 -8.44 -19.94 -5.98
CA GLN A 202 -8.51 -21.19 -6.75
C GLN A 202 -9.97 -21.61 -6.93
N GLY A 203 -10.36 -21.94 -8.17
CA GLY A 203 -11.76 -22.24 -8.50
C GLY A 203 -12.64 -20.99 -8.66
N GLY A 204 -12.06 -19.79 -8.66
CA GLY A 204 -12.78 -18.54 -8.83
C GLY A 204 -13.80 -18.32 -7.72
N PHE A 205 -14.99 -17.83 -8.08
CA PHE A 205 -16.05 -17.51 -7.13
C PHE A 205 -16.50 -18.74 -6.32
N GLU A 206 -16.52 -19.93 -6.94
CA GLU A 206 -16.87 -21.18 -6.29
C GLU A 206 -15.87 -21.62 -5.20
N GLY A 207 -14.65 -21.11 -5.27
CA GLY A 207 -13.62 -21.33 -4.26
C GLY A 207 -13.83 -20.54 -2.96
N ILE A 208 -14.75 -19.56 -2.95
CA ILE A 208 -15.04 -18.75 -1.78
C ILE A 208 -16.10 -19.48 -0.92
N LEU A 209 -15.70 -19.85 0.30
CA LEU A 209 -16.57 -20.58 1.22
C LEU A 209 -17.51 -19.66 2.00
N ASP A 210 -17.00 -18.50 2.43
CA ASP A 210 -17.73 -17.60 3.31
C ASP A 210 -17.20 -16.17 3.10
N MET A 211 -18.07 -15.18 3.23
CA MET A 211 -17.74 -13.77 3.10
C MET A 211 -18.48 -12.98 4.17
N HIS A 212 -17.72 -12.14 4.87
CA HIS A 212 -18.24 -11.31 5.94
C HIS A 212 -17.88 -9.85 5.68
N LEU A 213 -18.87 -8.98 5.84
CA LEU A 213 -18.64 -7.54 5.91
C LEU A 213 -18.38 -7.16 7.37
N ARG A 214 -17.25 -6.51 7.62
CA ARG A 214 -16.85 -6.05 8.96
C ARG A 214 -16.72 -4.55 9.00
N ALA A 215 -17.33 -3.93 10.02
CA ALA A 215 -17.14 -2.54 10.37
C ALA A 215 -16.93 -2.44 11.89
N ASN A 216 -15.79 -1.89 12.32
CA ASN A 216 -15.39 -1.84 13.72
C ASN A 216 -15.41 -3.25 14.38
N ASP A 217 -16.25 -3.39 15.40
CA ASP A 217 -16.54 -4.57 16.21
C ASP A 217 -17.71 -5.41 15.67
N LYS A 218 -18.43 -4.93 14.65
CA LYS A 218 -19.57 -5.63 14.05
C LYS A 218 -19.15 -6.40 12.81
N THR A 219 -19.67 -7.62 12.68
CA THR A 219 -19.45 -8.50 11.53
C THR A 219 -20.79 -9.04 11.06
N LEU A 220 -21.04 -8.98 9.76
CA LEU A 220 -22.26 -9.45 9.11
C LEU A 220 -21.88 -10.46 8.01
N PRO A 221 -22.40 -11.70 8.03
CA PRO A 221 -22.23 -12.61 6.90
C PRO A 221 -23.00 -12.08 5.69
N ILE A 222 -22.34 -11.99 4.54
CA ILE A 222 -22.95 -11.55 3.27
C ILE A 222 -23.02 -12.68 2.24
N MET A 223 -22.25 -13.76 2.43
CA MET A 223 -22.36 -14.97 1.65
C MET A 223 -21.87 -16.14 2.49
N LYS A 224 -22.62 -17.24 2.54
CA LYS A 224 -22.19 -18.48 3.19
C LYS A 224 -22.50 -19.64 2.27
N LYS A 225 -21.47 -20.38 1.85
CA LYS A 225 -21.66 -21.61 1.09
C LYS A 225 -22.30 -22.63 2.05
N SER A 226 -23.47 -23.12 1.67
CA SER A 226 -24.26 -24.08 2.45
C SER A 226 -23.59 -25.44 2.48
#